data_AF-A0AA94HLM4-F1
#
_entry.id   AF-A0AA94HLM4-F1
#
_cell.length_a   1.000
_cell.length_b   1.000
_cell.length_c   1.000
_cell.angle_alpha   90.00
_cell.angle_beta   90.00
_cell.angle_gamma   90.00
#
_symmetry.space_group_name_H-M   'P 1'
#
loop_
_entity.id
_entity.type
_entity.pdbx_description
1 polymer ?
#
loop_
_entity_poly.entity_id
_entity_poly.type
_entity_poly.pdbx_seq_one_letter_code
_entity_poly.pdbx_strand_id
1 'polypeptide(L)' 'MASGVLTLLLVAMLGLALLLIAGGIVMLVIGSRRHDDSTSRPFLALGVSLLIVGTVVLVPSLVMAGRVFLGLG' A
#
# COMPACT_ATOMS: atom_id res chain seq x y z
N MET A 1 -6.92 -4.60 26.92
CA MET A 1 -6.19 -5.52 26.02
C MET A 1 -6.69 -5.44 24.58
N ALA A 2 -8.00 -5.51 24.33
CA ALA A 2 -8.56 -5.43 22.97
C ALA A 2 -8.19 -4.15 22.20
N SER A 3 -8.16 -2.98 22.86
CA SER A 3 -7.78 -1.71 22.24
C SER A 3 -6.32 -1.68 21.75
N GLY A 4 -5.38 -2.19 22.55
CA GLY A 4 -3.96 -2.25 22.17
C GLY A 4 -3.69 -3.15 20.97
N VAL A 5 -4.40 -4.28 20.88
CA VAL A 5 -4.31 -5.19 19.70
C VAL A 5 -4.84 -4.49 18.45
N LEU A 6 -5.96 -3.77 18.56
CA LEU A 6 -6.58 -3.07 17.44
C LEU A 6 -5.71 -1.91 16.93
N THR A 7 -5.07 -1.15 17.83
CA THR A 7 -4.08 -0.12 17.47
C THR A 7 -2.86 -0.73 16.77
N LEU A 8 -2.32 -1.84 17.29
CA LEU A 8 -1.17 -2.52 16.69
C LEU A 8 -1.50 -3.00 15.26
N LEU A 9 -2.68 -3.59 15.09
CA LEU A 9 -3.15 -4.11 13.80
C LEU A 9 -3.33 -2.97 12.79
N LEU A 10 -3.85 -1.82 13.23
CA LEU A 10 -4.03 -0.63 12.39
C LEU A 10 -2.68 -0.04 11.95
N VAL A 11 -1.69 0.04 12.86
CA VAL A 11 -0.32 0.46 12.52
C VAL A 11 0.33 -0.51 11.53
N ALA A 12 0.16 -1.82 11.74
CA ALA A 12 0.69 -2.83 10.83
C ALA A 12 0.07 -2.73 9.43
N MET A 13 -1.25 -2.51 9.33
CA MET A 13 -1.95 -2.33 8.05
C MET A 13 -1.50 -1.06 7.32
N LEU A 14 -1.34 0.06 8.04
CA LEU A 14 -0.79 1.29 7.45
C LEU A 14 0.65 1.08 6.96
N GLY A 15 1.50 0.45 7.76
CA GLY A 15 2.88 0.14 7.38
C GLY A 15 2.95 -0.75 6.14
N LEU A 16 2.16 -1.83 6.11
CA LEU A 16 2.07 -2.73 4.97
C LEU A 16 1.58 -2.00 3.71
N ALA A 17 0.53 -1.19 3.82
CA ALA A 17 0.00 -0.45 2.69
C ALA A 17 1.04 0.52 2.10
N LEU A 18 1.78 1.24 2.95
CA LEU A 18 2.86 2.12 2.52
C LEU A 18 4.00 1.36 1.86
N LEU A 19 4.38 0.19 2.38
CA LEU A 19 5.39 -0.67 1.78
C LEU A 19 4.98 -1.18 0.39
N LEU A 20 3.71 -1.58 0.23
CA LEU A 20 3.17 -2.01 -1.07
C LEU A 20 3.21 -0.87 -2.09
N ILE A 21 2.82 0.34 -1.67
CA ILE A 21 2.87 1.52 -2.54
C ILE A 21 4.31 1.85 -2.93
N ALA A 22 5.22 1.91 -1.96
CA ALA A 22 6.64 2.18 -2.21
C ALA A 22 7.25 1.13 -3.16
N GLY A 23 6.98 -0.16 -2.92
CA GLY A 23 7.41 -1.26 -3.80
C GLY A 23 6.84 -1.14 -5.20
N GLY A 24 5.55 -0.78 -5.32
CA GLY A 24 4.89 -0.53 -6.60
C GLY A 24 5.55 0.59 -7.39
N ILE A 25 5.82 1.74 -6.74
CA ILE A 25 6.54 2.87 -7.36
C ILE A 25 7.92 2.44 -7.84
N VAL A 26 8.70 1.73 -7.02
CA VAL A 26 10.04 1.26 -7.40
C VAL A 26 9.97 0.37 -8.64
N MET A 27 9.02 -0.57 -8.68
CA MET A 27 8.82 -1.46 -9.83
C MET A 27 8.44 -0.68 -11.10
N LEU A 28 7.59 0.35 -10.98
CA LEU A 28 7.26 1.24 -12.10
C LEU A 28 8.49 2.02 -12.59
N VAL A 29 9.31 2.54 -11.68
CA VAL A 29 10.54 3.27 -12.04
C VAL A 29 11.53 2.34 -12.75
N ILE A 30 11.72 1.11 -12.25
CA ILE A 30 12.58 0.12 -12.89
C ILE A 30 12.04 -0.26 -14.27
N GLY A 31 10.72 -0.51 -14.38
CA GLY A 31 10.06 -0.84 -15.64
C GLY A 31 10.18 0.29 -16.66
N SER A 32 9.94 1.54 -16.24
CA SER A 32 10.03 2.73 -17.11
C SER A 32 11.44 3.02 -17.60
N ARG A 33 12.48 2.64 -16.86
CA ARG A 33 13.88 2.80 -17.28
C ARG A 33 14.34 1.74 -18.28
N ARG A 34 13.63 0.62 -18.41
CA ARG A 34 13.94 -0.43 -19.38
C ARG A 34 13.24 -0.09 -20.70
N HIS A 35 14.02 0.33 -21.69
CA HIS A 35 13.50 0.73 -23.01
C HIS A 35 13.06 -0.46 -23.89
N ASP A 36 13.28 -1.69 -23.43
CA ASP A 36 12.78 -2.90 -24.08
C ASP A 36 11.32 -3.17 -23.69
N ASP A 37 10.43 -3.10 -24.69
CA ASP A 37 8.98 -3.24 -24.48
C ASP A 37 8.55 -4.59 -23.90
N SER A 38 9.28 -5.68 -24.13
CA SER A 38 8.86 -7.02 -23.66
C SER A 38 9.31 -7.31 -22.23
N THR A 39 10.52 -6.89 -21.85
CA THR A 39 11.09 -7.13 -20.52
C THR A 39 10.64 -6.11 -19.47
N SER A 40 10.12 -4.94 -19.86
CA SER A 40 9.58 -3.91 -18.95
C SER A 40 8.13 -4.17 -18.52
N ARG A 41 7.29 -4.74 -19.39
CA ARG A 41 5.88 -5.09 -19.13
C ARG A 41 5.62 -5.80 -17.79
N PRO A 42 6.36 -6.87 -17.41
CA PRO A 42 6.11 -7.54 -16.14
C PRO A 42 6.38 -6.65 -14.93
N PHE A 43 7.43 -5.81 -14.97
CA PHE A 43 7.72 -4.87 -13.87
C PHE A 43 6.66 -3.79 -13.77
N LEU A 44 6.17 -3.29 -14.91
CA LEU A 44 5.08 -2.31 -14.93
C LEU A 44 3.78 -2.93 -14.37
N ALA A 45 3.43 -4.14 -14.81
CA ALA A 45 2.24 -4.85 -14.33
C ALA A 45 2.31 -5.13 -12.82
N LEU A 46 3.46 -5.59 -12.32
CA LEU A 46 3.70 -5.79 -10.88
C LEU A 46 3.66 -4.47 -10.11
N GLY A 47 4.23 -3.40 -10.67
CA GLY A 47 4.19 -2.08 -10.05
C GLY A 47 2.77 -1.57 -9.89
N VAL A 48 1.95 -1.68 -10.94
CA VAL A 48 0.53 -1.29 -10.89
C VAL A 48 -0.26 -2.18 -9.92
N SER A 49 -0.05 -3.50 -9.92
CA SER A 49 -0.80 -4.38 -9.02
C SER A 49 -0.46 -4.12 -7.55
N LEU A 50 0.80 -3.88 -7.22
CA LEU A 50 1.26 -3.46 -5.90
C LEU A 50 0.60 -2.14 -5.46
N LEU A 51 0.50 -1.16 -6.37
CA LEU A 51 -0.19 0.10 -6.09
C LEU A 51 -1.68 -0.10 -5.82
N ILE A 52 -2.36 -0.93 -6.61
CA ILE A 52 -3.79 -1.23 -6.43
C ILE A 52 -4.01 -1.87 -5.07
N VAL A 53 -3.28 -2.95 -4.76
CA VAL A 53 -3.42 -3.65 -3.48
C VAL A 53 -3.06 -2.73 -2.31
N GLY A 54 -1.96 -1.98 -2.43
CA GLY A 54 -1.57 -1.00 -1.43
C GLY A 54 -2.65 0.04 -1.17
N THR A 55 -3.29 0.56 -2.21
CA THR A 55 -4.38 1.55 -2.09
C THR A 55 -5.64 0.95 -1.47
N VAL A 56 -6.00 -0.28 -1.88
CA VAL A 56 -7.15 -1.02 -1.33
C VAL A 56 -6.98 -1.27 0.17
N VAL A 57 -5.75 -1.47 0.66
CA VAL A 57 -5.47 -1.59 2.10
C VAL A 57 -5.38 -0.23 2.77
N LEU A 58 -4.75 0.77 2.13
CA LEU A 58 -4.50 2.10 2.70
C LEU A 58 -5.81 2.83 3.00
N VAL A 59 -6.74 2.87 2.04
CA VAL A 59 -7.95 3.70 2.15
C VAL A 59 -8.82 3.28 3.36
N PRO A 60 -9.20 2.00 3.53
CA PRO A 60 -9.94 1.56 4.71
C PRO A 60 -9.17 1.80 6.01
N SER A 61 -7.85 1.60 5.99
CA SER A 61 -6.99 1.83 7.16
C SER A 61 -6.99 3.30 7.59
N LEU A 62 -6.93 4.24 6.62
CA LEU A 62 -7.01 5.67 6.89
C LEU A 62 -8.40 6.10 7.39
N VAL A 63 -9.47 5.55 6.80
CA VAL A 63 -10.85 5.80 7.26
C VAL A 63 -11.02 5.33 8.70
N MET A 64 -10.54 4.12 9.01
CA MET A 64 -10.60 3.57 10.36
C MET A 64 -9.76 4.39 11.33
N ALA A 65 -8.53 4.78 10.95
CA ALA A 65 -7.66 5.63 11.75
C ALA A 65 -8.31 6.99 12.05
N GLY A 66 -8.89 7.63 11.04
CA GLY A 66 -9.59 8.90 11.17
C GLY A 66 -10.79 8.81 12.09
N ARG A 67 -11.58 7.74 11.99
CA ARG A 67 -12.71 7.50 12.91
C ARG A 67 -12.25 7.35 14.36
N VAL A 68 -11.19 6.58 14.61
CA VAL A 68 -10.62 6.42 15.95
C VAL A 68 -10.11 7.76 16.48
N PHE A 69 -9.43 8.55 15.65
CA PHE A 69 -8.88 9.85 16.04
C PHE A 69 -9.97 10.89 16.35
N LEU A 70 -11.08 10.84 15.62
CA LEU A 70 -12.25 11.70 15.84
C LEU A 70 -13.16 11.20 16.99
N GLY A 71 -12.84 10.08 17.63
CA GLY A 71 -13.68 9.49 18.69
C GLY A 71 -14.99 8.87 18.18
N LEU A 72 -15.07 8.54 16.88
CA LEU A 72 -16.23 7.94 16.20
C LEU A 72 -16.13 6.41 16.09
N GLY A 73 -15.38 5.79 17.00
CA GLY A 73 -14.99 4.38 17.00
C GLY A 73 -15.43 3.63 18.24
#